data_AF-A0AAV1K0B3-F1
#
_entry.id   AF-A0AAV1K0B3-F1
#
_cell.length_a   1.000
_cell.length_b   1.000
_cell.length_c   1.000
_cell.angle_alpha   90.00
_cell.angle_beta   90.00
_cell.angle_gamma   90.00
#
_symmetry.space_group_name_H-M   'P 1'
#
loop_
_entity.id
_entity.type
_entity.pdbx_description
1 polymer ?
#
loop_
_entity_poly.entity_id
_entity_poly.type
_entity_poly.pdbx_seq_one_letter_code
_entity_poly.pdbx_strand_id
1 'polypeptide(L)'
;MVMRGGGGGPRSPGGNERAGEGPPGVQPQAKDGRGFKEYFLGLNMKNNRRNPWFVEFWEHHFQCRYPGSPRTPYNGHYKRRCSGLERLTVNNTEFERQLQFVSDAVMAFAYAIR
;
A
#
# COMPACT_ATOMS: atom_id res chain seq x y z
N MET A 1 -14.75 -20.55 -5.36
CA MET A 1 -14.37 -20.44 -3.93
C MET A 1 -13.09 -21.25 -3.77
N VAL A 2 -11.97 -20.64 -3.36
CA VAL A 2 -10.75 -21.42 -3.10
C VAL A 2 -10.41 -21.28 -1.63
N MET A 3 -10.53 -22.38 -0.92
CA MET A 3 -10.00 -22.57 0.43
C MET A 3 -8.48 -22.66 0.28
N ARG A 4 -7.74 -21.66 0.73
CA ARG A 4 -6.27 -21.80 0.86
C ARG A 4 -5.99 -22.46 2.20
N GLY A 5 -5.60 -23.73 2.16
CA GLY A 5 -4.98 -24.42 3.30
C GLY A 5 -3.72 -23.68 3.74
N GLY A 6 -3.49 -23.62 5.05
CA GLY A 6 -2.36 -22.93 5.66
C GLY A 6 -1.02 -23.45 5.12
N GLY A 7 -0.22 -22.52 4.60
CA GLY A 7 1.11 -22.81 4.08
C GLY A 7 1.74 -21.60 3.40
N GLY A 8 2.42 -20.77 4.20
CA GLY A 8 3.43 -19.78 3.75
C GLY A 8 2.95 -18.63 2.86
N GLY A 9 2.59 -17.49 3.47
CA GLY A 9 2.37 -16.19 2.82
C GLY A 9 2.70 -15.04 3.80
N PRO A 10 3.05 -13.84 3.31
CA PRO A 10 4.01 -12.95 3.97
C PRO A 10 3.54 -12.35 5.31
N ARG A 11 4.53 -12.14 6.18
CA ARG A 11 4.43 -11.70 7.58
C ARG A 11 3.62 -10.42 7.73
N SER A 12 2.64 -10.46 8.62
CA SER A 12 1.90 -9.29 9.07
C SER A 12 2.79 -8.47 10.03
N PRO A 13 2.90 -7.14 9.90
CA PRO A 13 3.69 -6.33 10.83
C PRO A 13 2.85 -6.08 12.09
N GLY A 14 2.73 -7.10 12.92
CA GLY A 14 2.03 -7.03 14.20
C GLY A 14 2.73 -7.95 15.18
N GLY A 15 3.64 -7.39 15.99
CA GLY A 15 4.26 -8.10 17.09
C GLY A 15 3.22 -8.53 18.13
N ASN A 16 2.62 -9.70 17.91
CA ASN A 16 1.90 -10.53 18.87
C ASN A 16 1.68 -11.96 18.31
N GLU A 17 2.57 -12.46 17.44
CA GLU A 17 2.50 -13.80 16.82
C GLU A 17 3.00 -14.92 17.75
N ARG A 18 2.46 -15.03 18.97
CA ARG A 18 2.74 -16.16 19.88
C ARG A 18 1.48 -16.96 20.27
N ALA A 19 0.44 -16.95 19.45
CA ALA A 19 -0.71 -17.81 19.68
C ALA A 19 -1.30 -18.31 18.36
N GLY A 20 -1.19 -19.62 18.14
CA GLY A 20 -2.19 -20.49 17.52
C GLY A 20 -2.55 -20.24 16.06
N GLU A 21 -2.74 -21.33 15.32
CA GLU A 21 -3.40 -21.31 14.01
C GLU A 21 -4.70 -20.51 14.09
N GLY A 22 -4.74 -19.37 13.39
CA GLY A 22 -5.95 -18.57 13.28
C GLY A 22 -7.05 -19.33 12.53
N PRO A 23 -8.33 -18.97 12.71
CA PRO A 23 -9.43 -19.61 11.99
C PRO A 23 -9.24 -19.48 10.47
N PRO A 24 -9.63 -20.49 9.68
CA PRO A 24 -9.49 -20.44 8.23
C PRO A 24 -10.28 -19.27 7.65
N GLY A 25 -9.55 -18.31 7.07
CA GLY A 25 -10.13 -17.16 6.38
C GLY A 25 -10.41 -17.47 4.91
N VAL A 26 -11.61 -17.17 4.43
CA VAL A 26 -11.94 -17.24 3.01
C VAL A 26 -11.65 -15.88 2.37
N GLN A 27 -10.80 -15.86 1.34
CA GLN A 27 -10.54 -14.66 0.55
C GLN A 27 -10.87 -14.93 -0.93
N PRO A 28 -11.56 -14.01 -1.63
CA PRO A 28 -11.69 -14.07 -3.07
C PRO A 28 -10.32 -14.17 -3.74
N GLN A 29 -10.20 -15.01 -4.78
CA GLN A 29 -8.96 -15.10 -5.52
C GLN A 29 -8.81 -13.89 -6.44
N ALA A 30 -7.83 -13.05 -6.12
CA ALA A 30 -7.40 -11.96 -6.98
C ALA A 30 -6.14 -12.37 -7.75
N LYS A 31 -5.98 -11.79 -8.94
CA LYS A 31 -4.74 -11.87 -9.72
C LYS A 31 -3.88 -10.66 -9.40
N ASP A 32 -2.58 -10.81 -9.55
CA ASP A 32 -1.68 -9.67 -9.43
C ASP A 32 -1.93 -8.71 -10.60
N GLY A 33 -2.26 -7.46 -10.29
CA GLY A 33 -2.64 -6.46 -11.29
C GLY A 33 -1.45 -6.11 -12.17
N ARG A 34 -1.53 -6.44 -13.47
CA ARG A 34 -0.46 -6.13 -14.43
C ARG A 34 -0.27 -4.63 -14.57
N GLY A 35 0.94 -4.11 -14.40
CA GLY A 35 1.29 -2.71 -14.63
C GLY A 35 1.04 -1.77 -13.43
N PHE A 36 0.19 -2.16 -12.48
CA PHE A 36 -0.09 -1.30 -11.31
C PHE A 36 1.13 -1.16 -10.40
N LYS A 37 1.86 -2.27 -10.19
CA LYS A 37 3.07 -2.26 -9.36
C LYS A 37 4.12 -1.33 -9.95
N GLU A 38 4.37 -1.44 -11.25
CA GLU A 38 5.33 -0.61 -11.97
C GLU A 38 4.94 0.87 -11.91
N TYR A 39 3.65 1.17 -12.10
CA TYR A 39 3.11 2.52 -11.95
C TYR A 39 3.33 3.07 -10.53
N PHE A 40 2.93 2.31 -9.51
CA PHE A 40 2.97 2.77 -8.12
C PHE A 40 4.40 2.97 -7.62
N LEU A 41 5.31 2.05 -7.96
CA LEU A 41 6.73 2.18 -7.63
C LEU A 41 7.41 3.35 -8.38
N GLY A 42 6.84 3.78 -9.50
CA GLY A 42 7.28 4.97 -10.22
C GLY A 42 6.85 6.31 -9.58
N LEU A 43 5.96 6.28 -8.58
CA LEU A 43 5.47 7.49 -7.92
C LEU A 43 6.49 8.07 -6.93
N ASN A 44 6.54 9.39 -6.88
CA ASN A 44 7.33 10.17 -5.94
C ASN A 44 6.62 11.50 -5.63
N MET A 45 7.11 12.19 -4.60
CA MET A 45 6.54 13.46 -4.15
C MET A 45 6.47 14.55 -5.22
N LYS A 46 7.34 14.50 -6.24
CA LYS A 46 7.39 15.50 -7.32
C LYS A 46 6.38 15.20 -8.43
N ASN A 47 6.19 13.93 -8.78
CA ASN A 47 5.34 13.52 -9.90
C ASN A 47 3.89 13.19 -9.49
N ASN A 48 3.59 13.11 -8.19
CA ASN A 48 2.24 12.76 -7.70
C ASN A 48 1.57 13.88 -6.90
N ARG A 49 1.49 15.09 -7.47
CA ARG A 49 0.81 16.23 -6.82
C ARG A 49 -0.72 16.14 -6.81
N ARG A 50 -1.30 15.21 -7.57
CA ARG A 50 -2.76 15.02 -7.70
C ARG A 50 -3.36 14.37 -6.46
N ASN A 51 -2.61 13.52 -5.76
CA ASN A 51 -3.10 12.82 -4.58
C ASN A 51 -2.80 13.64 -3.31
N PRO A 52 -3.81 14.24 -2.65
CA PRO A 52 -3.58 15.09 -1.49
C PRO A 52 -3.02 14.32 -0.28
N TRP A 53 -3.27 13.01 -0.20
CA TRP A 53 -2.80 12.16 0.92
C TRP A 53 -1.39 11.59 0.72
N PHE A 54 -0.73 11.94 -0.39
CA PHE A 54 0.56 11.32 -0.72
C PHE A 54 1.68 11.80 0.20
N VAL A 55 1.57 13.01 0.76
CA VAL A 55 2.51 13.53 1.77
C VAL A 55 2.46 12.64 3.01
N GLU A 56 1.28 12.43 3.59
CA GLU A 56 1.10 11.63 4.81
C GLU A 56 1.54 10.18 4.58
N PHE A 57 1.19 9.60 3.43
CA PHE A 57 1.69 8.29 3.03
C PHE A 57 3.21 8.23 3.03
N TRP A 58 3.88 9.20 2.40
CA TRP A 58 5.34 9.22 2.29
C TRP A 58 6.02 9.37 3.65
N GLU A 59 5.50 10.28 4.48
CA GLU A 59 5.98 10.48 5.85
C GLU A 59 5.85 9.19 6.67
N HIS A 60 4.71 8.50 6.55
CA HIS A 60 4.46 7.26 7.27
C HIS A 60 5.32 6.10 6.76
N HIS A 61 5.37 5.91 5.46
CA HIS A 61 6.08 4.80 4.82
C HIS A 61 7.58 4.85 5.11
N PHE A 62 8.20 6.04 4.99
CA PHE A 62 9.61 6.20 5.28
C PHE A 62 9.89 6.51 6.75
N GLN A 63 8.89 6.86 7.56
CA GLN A 63 9.08 7.32 8.94
C GLN A 63 9.89 8.62 9.02
N CYS A 64 9.55 9.61 8.19
CA CYS A 64 10.22 10.91 8.10
C CYS A 64 9.23 12.06 7.96
N ARG A 65 9.70 13.28 8.23
CA ARG A 65 8.91 14.50 8.02
C ARG A 65 9.29 15.18 6.71
N TYR A 66 8.30 15.42 5.86
CA TYR A 66 8.49 16.05 4.57
C TYR A 66 8.72 17.56 4.75
N PRO A 67 9.73 18.16 4.10
CA PRO A 67 9.97 19.59 4.21
C PRO A 67 8.78 20.42 3.72
N GLY A 68 8.27 21.31 4.58
CA GLY A 68 7.13 22.17 4.25
C GLY A 68 5.75 21.53 4.43
N SER A 69 5.66 20.29 4.94
CA SER A 69 4.37 19.70 5.31
C SER A 69 3.77 20.37 6.56
N PRO A 70 2.44 20.60 6.58
CA PRO A 70 1.74 21.02 7.79
C PRO A 70 1.97 20.03 8.94
N ARG A 71 2.07 20.55 10.16
CA ARG A 71 2.14 19.67 11.34
C ARG A 71 0.75 19.10 11.61
N THR A 72 0.64 17.78 11.64
CA THR A 72 -0.57 17.05 11.99
C THR A 72 -0.35 16.23 13.26
N PRO A 73 -1.42 15.78 13.95
CA PRO A 73 -1.28 14.84 15.06
C PRO A 73 -0.55 13.54 14.67
N TYR A 74 -0.59 13.17 13.38
CA TYR A 74 -0.03 11.93 12.86
C TYR A 74 1.42 12.02 12.38
N ASN A 75 2.01 13.21 12.26
CA ASN A 75 3.41 13.37 11.84
C ASN A 75 4.32 13.98 12.91
N GLY A 76 3.77 14.25 14.10
CA GLY A 76 4.50 14.89 15.19
C GLY A 76 5.64 14.06 15.78
N HIS A 77 5.61 12.73 15.62
CA HIS A 77 6.63 11.82 16.12
C HIS A 77 7.83 11.66 15.19
N TYR A 78 7.71 12.07 13.92
CA TYR A 78 8.82 12.00 12.97
C TYR A 78 9.87 13.07 13.24
N LYS A 79 10.96 12.68 13.90
CA LYS A 79 12.10 13.57 14.22
C LYS A 79 13.02 13.81 13.02
N ARG A 80 13.17 12.81 12.14
CA ARG A 80 14.04 12.90 10.97
C ARG A 80 13.34 13.62 9.82
N ARG A 81 14.04 14.51 9.12
CA ARG A 81 13.55 15.08 7.86
C ARG A 81 13.77 14.09 6.71
N CYS A 82 12.86 14.06 5.74
CA CYS A 82 13.06 13.27 4.52
C CYS A 82 14.20 13.88 3.70
N SER A 83 15.04 13.04 3.10
CA SER A 83 16.22 13.42 2.31
C SER A 83 15.88 13.83 0.89
N GLY A 84 14.74 13.37 0.37
CA GLY A 84 14.34 13.52 -1.04
C GLY A 84 14.95 12.47 -1.96
N LEU A 85 15.75 11.54 -1.42
CA LEU A 85 16.32 10.39 -2.14
C LEU A 85 15.53 9.10 -1.90
N GLU A 86 14.50 9.15 -1.05
CA GLU A 86 13.62 8.01 -0.79
C GLU A 86 12.90 7.57 -2.07
N ARG A 87 12.74 6.25 -2.24
CA ARG A 87 12.05 5.65 -3.39
C ARG A 87 11.27 4.42 -2.99
N LEU A 88 10.09 4.26 -3.57
CA LEU A 88 9.31 3.04 -3.46
C LEU A 88 10.02 1.93 -4.25
N THR A 89 10.13 0.77 -3.63
CA THR A 89 10.75 -0.43 -4.20
C THR A 89 9.90 -1.64 -3.82
N VAL A 90 10.08 -2.74 -4.55
CA VAL A 90 9.39 -4.01 -4.24
C VAL A 90 9.69 -4.47 -2.80
N ASN A 91 10.87 -4.15 -2.26
CA ASN A 91 11.31 -4.61 -0.94
C ASN A 91 10.77 -3.77 0.22
N ASN A 92 10.38 -2.51 -0.02
CA ASN A 92 9.84 -1.64 1.03
C ASN A 92 8.33 -1.41 0.89
N THR A 93 7.71 -1.85 -0.20
CA THR A 93 6.30 -1.61 -0.50
C THR A 93 5.53 -2.91 -0.57
N GLU A 94 4.63 -3.10 0.40
CA GLU A 94 3.67 -4.20 0.41
C GLU A 94 2.42 -3.82 -0.40
N PHE A 95 2.02 -4.70 -1.32
CA PHE A 95 0.84 -4.49 -2.18
C PHE A 95 -0.35 -5.30 -1.68
N GLU A 96 -1.51 -4.66 -1.62
CA GLU A 96 -2.76 -5.34 -1.31
C GLU A 96 -3.12 -6.32 -2.44
N ARG A 97 -3.41 -7.57 -2.07
CA ARG A 97 -3.72 -8.64 -3.04
C ARG A 97 -5.07 -8.40 -3.71
N GLN A 98 -5.97 -7.65 -3.09
CA GLN A 98 -7.32 -7.37 -3.60
C GLN A 98 -7.39 -6.20 -4.60
N LEU A 99 -6.26 -5.59 -4.98
CA LEU A 99 -6.23 -4.44 -5.90
C LEU A 99 -6.88 -4.70 -7.26
N GLN A 100 -6.91 -5.96 -7.73
CA GLN A 100 -7.60 -6.33 -8.96
C GLN A 100 -9.08 -5.93 -8.94
N PHE A 101 -9.78 -6.09 -7.81
CA PHE A 101 -11.21 -5.78 -7.72
C PHE A 101 -11.50 -4.28 -7.85
N VAL A 102 -10.57 -3.44 -7.42
CA VAL A 102 -10.68 -1.98 -7.62
C VAL A 102 -10.59 -1.64 -9.11
N SER A 103 -9.63 -2.26 -9.81
CA SER A 103 -9.49 -2.09 -11.27
C SER A 103 -10.73 -2.60 -12.01
N ASP A 104 -11.24 -3.77 -11.65
CA ASP A 104 -12.41 -4.38 -12.28
C ASP A 104 -13.66 -3.51 -12.10
N ALA A 105 -13.85 -2.94 -10.91
CA ALA A 105 -14.97 -2.04 -10.63
C ALA A 105 -14.92 -0.78 -11.51
N VAL A 106 -13.75 -0.11 -11.60
CA VAL A 106 -13.58 1.07 -12.45
C VAL A 106 -13.81 0.74 -13.91
N MET A 107 -13.29 -0.40 -14.38
CA MET A 107 -13.52 -0.86 -15.75
C MET A 107 -14.99 -1.16 -16.03
N ALA A 108 -15.73 -1.75 -15.07
CA ALA A 108 -17.16 -2.01 -15.22
C ALA A 108 -17.94 -0.71 -15.45
N PHE A 109 -17.66 0.35 -14.67
CA PHE A 109 -18.27 1.66 -14.90
C PHE A 109 -17.87 2.27 -16.24
N ALA A 110 -16.58 2.16 -16.62
CA ALA A 110 -16.10 2.67 -17.90
C ALA A 110 -16.80 2.01 -19.09
N TYR A 111 -17.06 0.71 -19.04
CA TYR A 111 -17.83 -0.01 -20.06
C TYR A 111 -19.31 0.34 -20.04
N ALA A 112 -19.90 0.61 -18.87
CA ALA A 112 -21.32 0.94 -18.75
C ALA A 112 -21.66 2.36 -19.24
N ILE A 113 -20.70 3.30 -19.11
CA ILE A 113 -20.85 4.69 -19.56
C ILE A 113 -20.53 4.83 -21.07
N ARG A 114 -19.84 3.85 -21.66
CA ARG A 114 -19.43 3.85 -23.07
C ARG A 114 -20.61 3.75 -24.03
#